data_AF-A0A383ENM9-F1
#
_entry.id   AF-A0A383ENM9-F1
#
_cell.length_a   1.000
_cell.length_b   1.000
_cell.length_c   1.000
_cell.angle_alpha   90.00
_cell.angle_beta   90.00
_cell.angle_gamma   90.00
#
_symmetry.space_group_name_H-M   'P 1'
#
loop_
_entity.id
_entity.type
_entity.pdbx_description
1 polymer ?
#
loop_
_entity_poly.entity_id
_entity_poly.type
_entity_poly.pdbx_seq_one_letter_code
_entity_poly.pdbx_strand_id
1 'polypeptide(L)'
;PEEGASPTDAAVSRTPIYLRQVATVRHVLSAPENIVRLDGRRCIGLEIFKEARFNTIDASASAHQQLAALRRALPGYQIEVIQDQARFIEAAVSEVEKTGLVGIFLAVLVLYVFLRRVGVTAVISIAIPISIVATFNLMYFGDLSLNLMTLGGLALGAGMLIDNAIVVVENIFRYLEEGKSLSEAAVLGAGEVGGAITSSTLTTIVVFLPIVYLHGAAGELFREQAWTVT
;
A
#
# COMPACT_ATOMS: atom_id res chain seq x y z
N PRO A 1 55.22 16.49 86.36
CA PRO A 1 54.55 17.51 85.52
C PRO A 1 53.74 16.81 84.44
N GLU A 2 52.42 17.01 84.52
CA GLU A 2 51.37 16.64 83.57
C GLU A 2 51.74 17.14 82.15
N GLU A 3 51.34 16.55 81.03
CA GLU A 3 49.98 16.35 80.51
C GLU A 3 50.12 15.45 79.26
N GLY A 4 49.27 14.42 79.09
CA GLY A 4 48.23 14.50 78.06
C GLY A 4 48.58 13.75 76.76
N ALA A 5 48.60 12.42 76.82
CA ALA A 5 48.66 11.60 75.61
C ALA A 5 47.38 11.79 74.77
N SER A 6 47.58 11.97 73.46
CA SER A 6 46.59 12.20 72.42
C SER A 6 45.43 11.19 72.45
N PRO A 7 44.20 11.57 72.06
CA PRO A 7 43.10 10.63 71.95
C PRO A 7 43.46 9.61 70.87
N THR A 8 43.65 8.38 71.34
CA THR A 8 43.85 7.17 70.55
C THR A 8 42.79 7.12 69.46
N ASP A 9 43.24 7.14 68.22
CA ASP A 9 42.46 6.83 67.03
C ASP A 9 41.90 5.41 67.22
N ALA A 10 40.68 5.32 67.74
CA ALA A 10 40.02 4.05 67.98
C ALA A 10 39.90 3.37 66.63
N ALA A 11 40.70 2.31 66.42
CA ALA A 11 40.65 1.51 65.21
C ALA A 11 39.24 0.96 65.04
N VAL A 12 38.41 1.69 64.29
CA VAL A 12 37.07 1.27 63.92
C VAL A 12 37.25 -0.02 63.14
N SER A 13 36.95 -1.15 63.78
CA SER A 13 36.88 -2.45 63.12
C SER A 13 35.84 -2.33 62.02
N ARG A 14 36.30 -2.08 60.78
CA ARG A 14 35.44 -2.04 59.60
C ARG A 14 35.10 -3.46 59.21
N THR A 15 34.27 -4.11 60.03
CA THR A 15 33.71 -5.42 59.73
C THR A 15 32.85 -5.28 58.47
N PRO A 16 33.16 -5.98 57.37
CA PRO A 16 32.38 -5.86 56.15
C PRO A 16 30.97 -6.39 56.39
N ILE A 17 29.98 -5.50 56.28
CA ILE A 17 28.56 -5.87 56.32
C ILE A 17 28.18 -6.29 54.91
N TYR A 18 27.81 -7.55 54.75
CA TYR A 18 27.37 -8.09 53.46
C TYR A 18 25.92 -7.70 53.20
N LEU A 19 25.57 -7.38 51.95
CA LEU A 19 24.21 -6.96 51.55
C LEU A 19 23.12 -7.96 52.01
N ARG A 20 23.43 -9.26 52.04
CA ARG A 20 22.53 -10.31 52.55
C ARG A 20 22.13 -10.16 54.02
N GLN A 21 22.91 -9.42 54.82
CA GLN A 21 22.64 -9.21 56.25
C GLN A 21 21.64 -8.09 56.51
N VAL A 22 21.40 -7.22 55.50
CA VAL A 22 20.54 -6.04 55.63
C VAL A 22 19.44 -5.99 54.57
N ALA A 23 19.51 -6.84 53.53
CA ALA A 23 18.53 -6.89 52.47
C ALA A 23 18.35 -8.31 51.94
N THR A 24 17.11 -8.65 51.56
CA THR A 24 16.82 -9.84 50.76
C THR A 24 16.93 -9.48 49.29
N VAL A 25 17.99 -9.91 48.62
CA VAL A 25 18.18 -9.69 47.19
C VAL A 25 17.46 -10.81 46.42
N ARG A 26 16.47 -10.45 45.61
CA ARG A 26 15.78 -11.38 44.72
C ARG A 26 15.83 -10.82 43.31
N HIS A 27 16.15 -11.67 42.34
CA HIS A 27 15.88 -11.37 40.94
C HIS A 27 14.37 -11.51 40.73
N VAL A 28 13.69 -10.38 40.68
CA VAL A 28 12.29 -10.30 40.29
C VAL A 28 12.20 -9.61 38.94
N LEU A 29 11.23 -10.01 38.13
CA LEU A 29 10.84 -9.21 36.97
C LEU A 29 10.37 -7.85 37.50
N SER A 30 10.75 -6.78 36.80
CA SER A 30 10.23 -5.44 37.11
C SER A 30 8.70 -5.45 37.09
N ALA A 31 8.07 -4.60 37.90
CA ALA A 31 6.62 -4.51 37.91
C ALA A 31 6.12 -4.21 36.49
N PRO A 32 5.14 -4.96 35.95
CA PRO A 32 4.65 -4.70 34.61
C PRO A 32 3.99 -3.33 34.58
N GLU A 33 4.51 -2.42 33.76
CA GLU A 33 3.96 -1.07 33.58
C GLU A 33 2.61 -1.11 32.86
N ASN A 34 2.40 -2.14 32.02
CA ASN A 34 1.19 -2.34 31.23
C ASN A 34 0.63 -3.76 31.39
N ILE A 35 -0.69 -3.89 31.42
CA ILE A 35 -1.39 -5.18 31.43
C ILE A 35 -2.03 -5.38 30.06
N VAL A 36 -1.54 -6.35 29.29
CA VAL A 36 -2.15 -6.77 28.02
C VAL A 36 -3.01 -8.01 28.28
N ARG A 37 -4.23 -8.00 27.72
CA ARG A 37 -5.15 -9.14 27.78
C ARG A 37 -5.74 -9.41 26.40
N LEU A 38 -5.92 -10.69 26.10
CA LEU A 38 -6.66 -11.19 24.95
C LEU A 38 -7.74 -12.12 25.49
N ASP A 39 -9.01 -11.87 25.14
CA ASP A 39 -10.18 -12.60 25.65
C ASP A 39 -10.18 -12.79 27.19
N GLY A 40 -9.78 -11.75 27.91
CA GLY A 40 -9.70 -11.75 29.38
C GLY A 40 -8.49 -12.50 29.97
N ARG A 41 -7.68 -13.19 29.16
CA ARG A 41 -6.45 -13.88 29.59
C ARG A 41 -5.25 -12.95 29.48
N ARG A 42 -4.36 -12.93 30.49
CA ARG A 42 -3.12 -12.15 30.43
C ARG A 42 -2.19 -12.72 29.35
N CYS A 43 -1.64 -11.86 28.51
CA CYS A 43 -0.73 -12.22 27.45
C CYS A 43 0.40 -11.19 27.31
N ILE A 44 1.35 -11.47 26.42
CA ILE A 44 2.38 -10.52 26.00
C ILE A 44 1.99 -10.03 24.61
N GLY A 45 1.87 -8.72 24.44
CA GLY A 45 1.70 -8.09 23.14
C GLY A 45 3.05 -7.87 22.46
N LEU A 46 3.14 -8.18 21.17
CA LEU A 46 4.29 -7.87 20.33
C LEU A 46 3.78 -7.14 19.09
N GLU A 47 4.29 -5.93 18.86
CA GLU A 47 4.01 -5.14 17.67
C GLU A 47 5.26 -5.15 16.78
N ILE A 48 5.08 -5.48 15.50
CA ILE A 48 6.16 -5.53 14.52
C ILE A 48 5.88 -4.45 13.49
N PHE A 49 6.80 -3.50 13.37
CA PHE A 49 6.73 -2.43 12.38
C PHE A 49 7.69 -2.73 11.24
N LYS A 50 7.19 -2.57 10.02
CA LYS A 50 8.00 -2.60 8.80
C LYS A 50 8.77 -1.29 8.66
N GLU A 51 9.97 -1.36 8.11
CA GLU A 51 10.70 -0.17 7.66
C GLU A 51 10.04 0.47 6.42
N ALA A 52 10.10 1.80 6.29
CA ALA A 52 9.37 2.55 5.26
C ALA A 52 9.59 2.03 3.82
N ARG A 53 10.81 1.57 3.49
CA ARG A 53 11.21 1.16 2.13
C ARG A 53 10.80 -0.26 1.72
N PHE A 54 10.34 -1.10 2.64
CA PHE A 54 10.09 -2.51 2.35
C PHE A 54 8.62 -2.78 1.97
N ASN A 55 8.34 -3.84 1.23
CA ASN A 55 6.95 -4.22 0.95
C ASN A 55 6.28 -4.82 2.20
N THR A 56 5.04 -4.42 2.50
CA THR A 56 4.30 -4.90 3.67
C THR A 56 3.98 -6.40 3.60
N ILE A 57 3.66 -6.92 2.41
CA ILE A 57 3.37 -8.34 2.18
C ILE A 57 4.63 -9.17 2.43
N ASP A 58 5.76 -8.80 1.85
CA ASP A 58 7.03 -9.51 2.04
C ASP A 58 7.50 -9.47 3.50
N ALA A 59 7.38 -8.31 4.16
CA ALA A 59 7.72 -8.16 5.57
C ALA A 59 6.83 -9.04 6.46
N SER A 60 5.53 -9.09 6.20
CA SER A 60 4.60 -9.96 6.93
C SER A 60 4.91 -11.44 6.68
N ALA A 61 5.17 -11.84 5.44
CA ALA A 61 5.55 -13.22 5.10
C ALA A 61 6.81 -13.67 5.85
N SER A 62 7.84 -12.82 5.91
CA SER A 62 9.06 -13.07 6.69
C SER A 62 8.77 -13.16 8.19
N ALA A 63 7.93 -12.28 8.73
CA ALA A 63 7.52 -12.31 10.13
C ALA A 63 6.76 -13.61 10.47
N HIS A 64 5.84 -14.06 9.62
CA HIS A 64 5.12 -15.34 9.78
C HIS A 64 6.06 -16.54 9.73
N GLN A 65 7.08 -16.53 8.87
CA GLN A 65 8.09 -17.58 8.81
C GLN A 65 8.87 -17.69 10.13
N GLN A 66 9.29 -16.55 10.70
CA GLN A 66 9.96 -16.51 12.00
C GLN A 66 9.02 -16.91 13.13
N LEU A 67 7.75 -16.49 13.07
CA LEU A 67 6.73 -16.86 14.05
C LEU A 67 6.49 -18.38 14.05
N ALA A 68 6.51 -19.02 12.88
CA ALA A 68 6.40 -20.47 12.76
C ALA A 68 7.60 -21.20 13.39
N ALA A 69 8.81 -20.66 13.28
CA ALA A 69 9.98 -21.18 13.99
C ALA A 69 9.84 -21.00 15.51
N LEU A 70 9.36 -19.84 15.95
CA LEU A 70 9.16 -19.52 17.37
C LEU A 70 8.10 -20.42 18.02
N ARG A 71 7.00 -20.71 17.31
CA ARG A 71 5.95 -21.65 17.75
C ARG A 71 6.51 -23.05 18.03
N ARG A 72 7.49 -23.51 17.23
CA ARG A 72 8.15 -24.82 17.46
C ARG A 72 9.09 -24.79 18.67
N ALA A 73 9.76 -23.67 18.91
CA ALA A 73 10.68 -23.51 20.04
C ALA A 73 9.96 -23.37 21.39
N LEU A 74 8.70 -22.92 21.39
CA LEU A 74 7.91 -22.61 22.59
C LEU A 74 6.58 -23.41 22.64
N PRO A 75 6.61 -24.75 22.75
CA PRO A 75 5.40 -25.60 22.66
C PRO A 75 4.39 -25.43 23.81
N GLY A 76 4.70 -24.65 24.85
CA GLY A 76 3.80 -24.33 25.97
C GLY A 76 3.06 -22.99 25.83
N TYR A 77 3.35 -22.20 24.80
CA TYR A 77 2.77 -20.87 24.60
C TYR A 77 1.85 -20.84 23.38
N GLN A 78 0.69 -20.22 23.52
CA GLN A 78 -0.22 -19.94 22.40
C GLN A 78 0.16 -18.59 21.78
N ILE A 79 0.52 -18.60 20.50
CA ILE A 79 0.91 -17.42 19.74
C ILE A 79 -0.17 -17.16 18.68
N GLU A 80 -0.89 -16.05 18.85
CA GLU A 80 -1.99 -15.64 17.98
C GLU A 80 -1.66 -14.30 17.31
N VAL A 81 -1.97 -14.20 16.01
CA VAL A 81 -1.80 -12.96 15.24
C VAL A 81 -3.14 -12.25 15.23
N ILE A 82 -3.23 -11.13 15.95
CA ILE A 82 -4.48 -10.37 16.11
C ILE A 82 -4.73 -9.44 14.93
N GLN A 83 -3.68 -8.82 14.42
CA GLN A 83 -3.76 -7.88 13.30
C GLN A 83 -2.60 -8.13 12.34
N ASP A 84 -2.92 -8.19 11.05
CA ASP A 84 -1.96 -8.33 9.96
C ASP A 84 -2.40 -7.45 8.79
N GLN A 85 -1.65 -6.38 8.54
CA GLN A 85 -1.97 -5.43 7.48
C GLN A 85 -1.78 -6.04 6.09
N ALA A 86 -0.88 -7.02 5.93
CA ALA A 86 -0.67 -7.67 4.64
C ALA A 86 -1.91 -8.41 4.16
N ARG A 87 -2.63 -9.12 5.06
CA ARG A 87 -3.88 -9.81 4.72
C ARG A 87 -4.95 -8.86 4.19
N PHE A 88 -5.02 -7.65 4.73
CA PHE A 88 -5.96 -6.63 4.24
C PHE A 88 -5.56 -6.16 2.83
N ILE A 89 -4.27 -5.91 2.62
CA ILE A 89 -3.75 -5.52 1.30
C ILE A 89 -3.99 -6.64 0.28
N GLU A 90 -3.62 -7.88 0.57
CA GLU A 90 -3.84 -9.05 -0.28
C GLU A 90 -5.32 -9.23 -0.64
N ALA A 91 -6.21 -9.09 0.34
CA ALA A 91 -7.66 -9.16 0.10
C ALA A 91 -8.13 -8.03 -0.83
N ALA A 92 -7.66 -6.80 -0.61
CA ALA A 92 -7.99 -5.67 -1.47
C ALA A 92 -7.46 -5.85 -2.91
N VAL A 93 -6.22 -6.35 -3.07
CA VAL A 93 -5.65 -6.66 -4.40
C VAL A 93 -6.46 -7.75 -5.09
N SER A 94 -6.75 -8.85 -4.39
CA SER A 94 -7.55 -9.95 -4.96
C SER A 94 -8.97 -9.49 -5.33
N GLU A 95 -9.56 -8.60 -4.54
CA GLU A 95 -10.87 -8.03 -4.83
C GLU A 95 -10.82 -7.16 -6.09
N VAL A 96 -9.82 -6.27 -6.21
CA VAL A 96 -9.65 -5.45 -7.44
C VAL A 96 -9.33 -6.31 -8.65
N GLU A 97 -8.56 -7.39 -8.52
CA GLU A 97 -8.32 -8.33 -9.61
C GLU A 97 -9.64 -8.95 -10.09
N LYS A 98 -10.45 -9.49 -9.17
CA LYS A 98 -11.73 -10.14 -9.50
C LYS A 98 -12.73 -9.15 -10.07
N THR A 99 -12.95 -8.03 -9.39
CA THR A 99 -13.88 -7.00 -9.84
C THR A 99 -13.41 -6.32 -11.12
N GLY A 100 -12.10 -6.14 -11.28
CA GLY A 100 -11.49 -5.64 -12.52
C GLY A 100 -11.73 -6.58 -13.69
N LEU A 101 -11.55 -7.90 -13.52
CA LEU A 101 -11.83 -8.89 -14.57
C LEU A 101 -13.32 -8.91 -14.94
N VAL A 102 -14.22 -8.89 -13.95
CA VAL A 102 -15.67 -8.81 -14.19
C VAL A 102 -16.04 -7.49 -14.89
N GLY A 103 -15.42 -6.38 -14.47
CA GLY A 103 -15.60 -5.06 -15.06
C GLY A 103 -15.15 -5.00 -16.52
N ILE A 104 -13.96 -5.52 -16.82
CA ILE A 104 -13.46 -5.64 -18.20
C ILE A 104 -14.40 -6.50 -19.03
N PHE A 105 -14.82 -7.66 -18.53
CA PHE A 105 -15.76 -8.53 -19.24
C PHE A 105 -17.08 -7.81 -19.55
N LEU A 106 -17.67 -7.13 -18.56
CA LEU A 106 -18.88 -6.34 -18.76
C LEU A 106 -18.68 -5.18 -19.73
N ALA A 107 -17.56 -4.45 -19.64
CA ALA A 107 -17.23 -3.36 -20.56
C ALA A 107 -17.13 -3.88 -22.00
N VAL A 108 -16.42 -4.98 -22.22
CA VAL A 108 -16.31 -5.63 -23.54
C VAL A 108 -17.68 -6.09 -24.06
N LEU A 109 -18.52 -6.66 -23.19
CA LEU A 109 -19.88 -7.07 -23.55
C LEU A 109 -20.74 -5.87 -23.97
N VAL A 110 -20.74 -4.80 -23.19
CA VAL A 110 -21.50 -3.57 -23.50
C VAL A 110 -20.99 -2.95 -24.80
N LEU A 111 -19.66 -2.81 -24.95
CA LEU A 111 -19.03 -2.32 -26.17
C LEU A 111 -19.44 -3.15 -27.38
N TYR A 112 -19.43 -4.47 -27.27
CA TYR A 112 -19.86 -5.36 -28.35
C TYR A 112 -21.34 -5.15 -28.72
N VAL A 113 -22.21 -4.98 -27.72
CA VAL A 113 -23.66 -4.75 -27.95
C VAL A 113 -23.91 -3.43 -28.68
N PHE A 114 -23.20 -2.36 -28.31
CA PHE A 114 -23.37 -1.04 -28.92
C PHE A 114 -22.72 -0.97 -30.31
N LEU A 115 -21.47 -1.43 -30.45
CA LEU A 115 -20.71 -1.30 -31.69
C LEU A 115 -21.06 -2.39 -32.71
N ARG A 116 -21.56 -3.55 -32.26
CA ARG A 116 -21.88 -4.74 -33.07
C ARG A 116 -20.77 -5.19 -34.02
N ARG A 117 -19.52 -4.83 -33.71
CA ARG A 117 -18.35 -5.06 -34.56
C ARG A 117 -17.18 -5.56 -33.73
N VAL A 118 -16.82 -6.82 -33.95
CA VAL A 118 -15.79 -7.54 -33.21
C VAL A 118 -14.42 -6.83 -33.30
N GLY A 119 -14.07 -6.27 -34.46
CA GLY A 119 -12.78 -5.60 -34.64
C GLY A 119 -12.58 -4.38 -33.74
N VAL A 120 -13.57 -3.49 -33.68
CA VAL A 120 -13.54 -2.28 -32.84
C VAL A 120 -13.49 -2.66 -31.37
N THR A 121 -14.35 -3.59 -30.96
CA THR A 121 -14.36 -4.10 -29.58
C THR A 121 -13.02 -4.74 -29.20
N ALA A 122 -12.39 -5.52 -30.09
CA ALA A 122 -11.11 -6.17 -29.82
C ALA A 122 -9.96 -5.18 -29.62
N VAL A 123 -9.91 -4.11 -30.44
CA VAL A 123 -8.89 -3.05 -30.29
C VAL A 123 -8.99 -2.40 -28.91
N ILE A 124 -10.20 -2.02 -28.48
CA ILE A 124 -10.42 -1.40 -27.17
C ILE A 124 -10.13 -2.41 -26.04
N SER A 125 -10.54 -3.67 -26.19
CA SER A 125 -10.32 -4.73 -25.20
C SER A 125 -8.84 -5.01 -24.94
N ILE A 126 -7.99 -4.86 -25.95
CA ILE A 126 -6.53 -5.03 -25.83
C ILE A 126 -5.87 -3.75 -25.31
N ALA A 127 -6.39 -2.58 -25.66
CA ALA A 127 -5.86 -1.29 -25.20
C ALA A 127 -5.93 -1.13 -23.67
N ILE A 128 -7.02 -1.58 -23.03
CA ILE A 128 -7.24 -1.43 -21.58
C ILE A 128 -6.19 -2.18 -20.73
N PRO A 129 -5.89 -3.48 -20.95
CA PRO A 129 -4.82 -4.15 -20.23
C PRO A 129 -3.44 -3.53 -20.46
N ILE A 130 -3.14 -3.13 -21.70
CA ILE A 130 -1.85 -2.51 -22.04
C ILE A 130 -1.67 -1.21 -21.26
N SER A 131 -2.72 -0.38 -21.17
CA SER A 131 -2.64 0.87 -20.42
C SER A 131 -2.46 0.65 -18.92
N ILE A 132 -3.15 -0.34 -18.33
CA ILE A 132 -2.97 -0.68 -16.91
C ILE A 132 -1.53 -1.13 -16.64
N VAL A 133 -0.94 -1.97 -17.51
CA VAL A 133 0.46 -2.39 -17.40
C VAL A 133 1.41 -1.20 -17.55
N ALA A 134 1.12 -0.25 -18.44
CA ALA A 134 1.90 0.98 -18.57
C ALA A 134 1.82 1.84 -17.30
N THR A 135 0.65 1.98 -16.70
CA THR A 135 0.47 2.68 -15.41
C THR A 135 1.26 2.00 -14.29
N PHE A 136 1.21 0.67 -14.18
CA PHE A 136 2.02 -0.05 -13.17
C PHE A 136 3.53 0.16 -13.36
N ASN A 137 4.02 0.24 -14.59
CA ASN A 137 5.42 0.58 -14.86
C ASN A 137 5.76 1.99 -14.37
N LEU A 138 4.92 2.98 -14.67
CA LEU A 138 5.12 4.36 -14.21
C LEU A 138 5.06 4.46 -12.68
N MET A 139 4.12 3.77 -12.04
CA MET A 139 4.03 3.69 -10.58
C MET A 139 5.29 3.08 -9.97
N TYR A 140 5.83 2.02 -10.57
CA TYR A 140 7.07 1.39 -10.12
C TYR A 140 8.26 2.37 -10.18
N PHE A 141 8.38 3.15 -11.27
CA PHE A 141 9.43 4.17 -11.36
C PHE A 141 9.18 5.40 -10.48
N GLY A 142 7.94 5.64 -10.08
CA GLY A 142 7.54 6.72 -9.17
C GLY A 142 7.56 6.34 -7.68
N ASP A 143 8.07 5.15 -7.33
CA ASP A 143 8.06 4.59 -5.97
C ASP A 143 6.65 4.56 -5.32
N LEU A 144 5.59 4.45 -6.15
CA LEU A 144 4.21 4.40 -5.68
C LEU A 144 3.83 2.98 -5.27
N SER A 145 3.29 2.84 -4.06
CA SER A 145 2.81 1.56 -3.56
C SER A 145 1.42 1.23 -4.09
N LEU A 146 1.14 -0.07 -4.25
CA LEU A 146 -0.21 -0.54 -4.56
C LEU A 146 -1.01 -0.59 -3.26
N ASN A 147 -2.01 0.28 -3.14
CA ASN A 147 -2.89 0.41 -1.98
C ASN A 147 -4.27 0.93 -2.41
N LEU A 148 -5.17 1.11 -1.45
CA LEU A 148 -6.56 1.50 -1.75
C LEU A 148 -6.68 2.84 -2.51
N MET A 149 -5.80 3.80 -2.24
CA MET A 149 -5.80 5.12 -2.89
C MET A 149 -5.32 5.02 -4.34
N THR A 150 -4.23 4.29 -4.59
CA THR A 150 -3.74 4.07 -5.96
C THR A 150 -4.70 3.18 -6.77
N LEU A 151 -5.35 2.20 -6.15
CA LEU A 151 -6.41 1.39 -6.79
C LEU A 151 -7.64 2.24 -7.17
N GLY A 152 -8.06 3.17 -6.30
CA GLY A 152 -9.10 4.14 -6.63
C GLY A 152 -8.72 5.06 -7.79
N GLY A 153 -7.45 5.46 -7.85
CA GLY A 153 -6.89 6.21 -8.98
C GLY A 153 -6.91 5.42 -10.29
N LEU A 154 -6.46 4.16 -10.26
CA LEU A 154 -6.51 3.24 -11.40
C LEU A 154 -7.94 3.06 -11.94
N ALA A 155 -8.92 2.90 -11.04
CA ALA A 155 -10.32 2.75 -11.44
C ALA A 155 -10.87 3.99 -12.16
N LEU A 156 -10.58 5.19 -11.65
CA LEU A 156 -10.96 6.46 -12.30
C LEU A 156 -10.24 6.64 -13.65
N GLY A 157 -8.92 6.40 -13.67
CA GLY A 157 -8.09 6.52 -14.86
C GLY A 157 -8.51 5.55 -15.96
N ALA A 158 -8.84 4.31 -15.61
CA ALA A 158 -9.33 3.30 -16.56
C ALA A 158 -10.62 3.76 -17.25
N GLY A 159 -11.57 4.34 -16.51
CA GLY A 159 -12.81 4.89 -17.10
C GLY A 159 -12.53 5.98 -18.14
N MET A 160 -11.72 6.97 -17.78
CA MET A 160 -11.35 8.06 -18.69
C MET A 160 -10.57 7.57 -19.92
N LEU A 161 -9.72 6.55 -19.74
CA LEU A 161 -8.97 5.95 -20.83
C LEU A 161 -9.87 5.21 -21.82
N ILE A 162 -10.87 4.49 -21.31
CA ILE A 162 -11.87 3.80 -22.12
C ILE A 162 -12.65 4.82 -22.96
N ASP A 163 -13.12 5.91 -22.36
CA ASP A 163 -13.87 6.95 -23.07
C ASP A 163 -13.05 7.56 -24.22
N ASN A 164 -11.79 7.91 -23.96
CA ASN A 164 -10.90 8.44 -24.98
C ASN A 164 -10.63 7.43 -26.11
N ALA A 165 -10.42 6.15 -25.77
CA ALA A 165 -10.19 5.10 -26.75
C ALA A 165 -11.43 4.86 -27.64
N ILE A 166 -12.63 4.86 -27.05
CA ILE A 166 -13.88 4.69 -27.79
C ILE A 166 -14.02 5.81 -28.83
N VAL A 167 -13.86 7.07 -28.41
CA VAL A 167 -14.01 8.24 -29.31
C VAL A 167 -13.05 8.16 -30.51
N VAL A 168 -11.79 7.77 -30.31
CA VAL A 168 -10.82 7.62 -31.41
C VAL A 168 -11.24 6.50 -32.36
N VAL A 169 -11.53 5.30 -31.84
CA VAL A 169 -11.80 4.16 -32.70
C VAL A 169 -13.13 4.32 -33.44
N GLU A 170 -14.15 4.89 -32.80
CA GLU A 170 -15.42 5.21 -33.45
C GLU A 170 -15.23 6.21 -34.59
N ASN A 171 -14.38 7.22 -34.41
CA ASN A 171 -14.12 8.20 -35.46
C ASN A 171 -13.31 7.64 -36.63
N ILE A 172 -12.30 6.81 -36.35
CA ILE A 172 -11.59 6.03 -37.38
C ILE A 172 -12.57 5.17 -38.16
N PHE A 173 -13.52 4.56 -37.45
CA PHE A 173 -14.51 3.68 -38.06
C PHE A 173 -15.51 4.45 -38.93
N ARG A 174 -15.92 5.64 -38.52
CA ARG A 174 -16.75 6.54 -39.34
C ARG A 174 -16.11 6.83 -40.70
N TYR A 175 -14.81 7.15 -40.73
CA TYR A 175 -14.09 7.35 -41.99
C TYR A 175 -13.93 6.08 -42.84
N LEU A 176 -13.84 4.90 -42.20
CA LEU A 176 -13.88 3.63 -42.92
C LEU A 176 -15.23 3.40 -43.61
N GLU A 177 -16.34 3.73 -42.95
CA GLU A 177 -17.68 3.64 -43.55
C GLU A 177 -17.90 4.65 -44.68
N GLU A 178 -17.21 5.79 -44.64
CA GLU A 178 -17.15 6.77 -45.73
C GLU A 178 -16.29 6.31 -46.92
N GLY A 179 -15.70 5.11 -46.87
CA GLY A 179 -14.94 4.49 -47.96
C GLY A 179 -13.45 4.85 -47.99
N LYS A 180 -12.91 5.44 -46.92
CA LYS A 180 -11.47 5.71 -46.80
C LYS A 180 -10.69 4.40 -46.60
N SER A 181 -9.43 4.40 -47.01
CA SER A 181 -8.51 3.29 -46.70
C SER A 181 -8.20 3.23 -45.20
N LEU A 182 -7.83 2.06 -44.66
CA LEU A 182 -7.52 1.89 -43.23
C LEU A 182 -6.47 2.89 -42.72
N SER A 183 -5.40 3.11 -43.50
CA SER A 183 -4.35 4.05 -43.12
C SER A 183 -4.86 5.50 -43.11
N GLU A 184 -5.67 5.87 -44.09
CA GLU A 184 -6.20 7.24 -44.19
C GLU A 184 -7.24 7.50 -43.10
N ALA A 185 -8.12 6.54 -42.84
CA ALA A 185 -9.11 6.59 -41.77
C ALA A 185 -8.45 6.67 -40.38
N ALA A 186 -7.33 5.96 -40.15
CA ALA A 186 -6.59 6.05 -38.90
C ALA A 186 -6.01 7.46 -38.66
N VAL A 187 -5.42 8.06 -39.70
CA VAL A 187 -4.82 9.41 -39.61
C VAL A 187 -5.90 10.48 -39.44
N LEU A 188 -6.94 10.46 -40.26
CA LEU A 188 -8.04 11.44 -40.19
C LEU A 188 -8.84 11.27 -38.91
N GLY A 189 -9.20 10.03 -38.58
CA GLY A 189 -10.00 9.69 -37.40
C GLY A 189 -9.32 10.13 -36.10
N ALA A 190 -8.05 9.81 -35.93
CA ALA A 190 -7.29 10.24 -34.75
C ALA A 190 -6.99 11.74 -34.76
N GLY A 191 -6.68 12.32 -35.93
CA GLY A 191 -6.34 13.74 -36.07
C GLY A 191 -7.50 14.68 -35.74
N GLU A 192 -8.73 14.31 -36.12
CA GLU A 192 -9.92 15.13 -35.88
C GLU A 192 -10.28 15.23 -34.39
N VAL A 193 -10.20 14.12 -33.65
CA VAL A 193 -10.54 14.10 -32.22
C VAL A 193 -9.34 14.41 -31.30
N GLY A 194 -8.12 14.40 -31.83
CA GLY A 194 -6.89 14.56 -31.05
C GLY A 194 -6.84 15.84 -30.22
N GLY A 195 -7.35 16.95 -30.76
CA GLY A 195 -7.45 18.22 -30.02
C GLY A 195 -8.40 18.12 -28.81
N ALA A 196 -9.57 17.50 -28.99
CA ALA A 196 -10.55 17.32 -27.92
C ALA A 196 -10.01 16.40 -26.80
N ILE A 197 -9.37 15.29 -27.17
CA ILE A 197 -8.80 14.33 -26.21
C ILE A 197 -7.64 14.95 -25.44
N THR A 198 -6.76 15.69 -26.12
CA THR A 198 -5.67 16.42 -25.46
C THR A 198 -6.23 17.43 -24.47
N SER A 199 -7.27 18.18 -24.85
CA SER A 199 -7.92 19.13 -23.95
C SER A 199 -8.57 18.45 -22.75
N SER A 200 -9.23 17.31 -22.93
CA SER A 200 -9.81 16.52 -21.83
C SER A 200 -8.73 15.94 -20.90
N THR A 201 -7.57 15.58 -21.43
CA THR A 201 -6.46 15.09 -20.62
C THR A 201 -5.87 16.23 -19.78
N LEU A 202 -5.70 17.42 -20.39
CA LEU A 202 -5.23 18.62 -19.69
C LEU A 202 -6.20 19.05 -18.58
N THR A 203 -7.51 18.96 -18.78
CA THR A 203 -8.47 19.30 -17.71
C THR A 203 -8.35 18.36 -16.52
N THR A 204 -8.17 17.06 -16.75
CA THR A 204 -7.86 16.09 -15.69
C THR A 204 -6.59 16.47 -14.95
N ILE A 205 -5.51 16.78 -15.66
CA ILE A 205 -4.25 17.23 -15.05
C ILE A 205 -4.48 18.48 -14.21
N VAL A 206 -5.20 19.49 -14.71
CA VAL A 206 -5.48 20.73 -13.97
C VAL A 206 -6.29 20.49 -12.69
N VAL A 207 -7.19 19.51 -12.68
CA VAL A 207 -7.99 19.16 -11.51
C VAL A 207 -7.18 18.39 -10.46
N PHE A 208 -6.33 17.45 -10.88
CA PHE A 208 -5.60 16.56 -9.96
C PHE A 208 -4.21 17.07 -9.57
N LEU A 209 -3.54 17.84 -10.41
CA LEU A 209 -2.20 18.37 -10.14
C LEU A 209 -2.13 19.20 -8.84
N PRO A 210 -3.11 20.07 -8.48
CA PRO A 210 -3.07 20.80 -7.22
C PRO A 210 -3.10 19.90 -5.98
N ILE A 211 -3.73 18.72 -6.08
CA ILE A 211 -3.86 17.76 -4.96
C ILE A 211 -2.48 17.21 -4.56
N VAL A 212 -1.56 17.06 -5.52
CA VAL A 212 -0.18 16.63 -5.27
C VAL A 212 0.57 17.59 -4.34
N TYR A 213 0.18 18.87 -4.32
CA TYR A 213 0.78 19.92 -3.50
C TYR A 213 0.03 20.21 -2.19
N LEU A 214 -1.07 19.48 -1.91
CA LEU A 214 -1.76 19.60 -0.64
C LEU A 214 -0.87 19.06 0.49
N HIS A 215 -0.88 19.79 1.61
CA HIS A 215 -0.16 19.42 2.82
C HIS A 215 -1.14 18.89 3.88
N GLY A 216 -0.60 18.12 4.83
CA GLY A 216 -1.38 17.50 5.89
C GLY A 216 -2.02 16.16 5.49
N ALA A 217 -2.84 15.61 6.39
CA ALA A 217 -3.36 14.25 6.26
C ALA A 217 -4.14 13.99 4.96
N ALA A 218 -4.89 14.98 4.46
CA ALA A 218 -5.60 14.86 3.18
C ALA A 218 -4.63 14.79 1.99
N GLY A 219 -3.55 15.58 2.01
CA GLY A 219 -2.53 15.54 0.96
C GLY A 219 -1.80 14.20 0.92
N GLU A 220 -1.40 13.67 2.07
CA GLU A 220 -0.76 12.35 2.15
C GLU A 220 -1.67 11.23 1.62
N LEU A 221 -2.98 11.31 1.89
CA LEU A 221 -3.95 10.32 1.46
C LEU A 221 -4.21 10.35 -0.05
N PHE A 222 -4.42 11.55 -0.62
CA PHE A 222 -4.86 11.70 -2.02
C PHE A 222 -3.71 11.90 -3.01
N ARG A 223 -2.49 12.15 -2.56
CA ARG A 223 -1.32 12.36 -3.44
C ARG A 223 -1.07 11.16 -4.34
N GLU A 224 -1.06 9.95 -3.79
CA GLU A 224 -0.83 8.74 -4.58
C GLU A 224 -1.97 8.48 -5.57
N GLN A 225 -3.22 8.78 -5.19
CA GLN A 225 -4.36 8.72 -6.11
C GLN A 225 -4.21 9.72 -7.26
N ALA A 226 -3.82 10.97 -6.97
CA ALA A 226 -3.64 12.00 -7.98
C ALA A 226 -2.56 11.61 -9.00
N TRP A 227 -1.41 11.12 -8.53
CA TRP A 227 -0.34 10.63 -9.42
C TRP A 227 -0.74 9.42 -10.26
N THR A 228 -1.65 8.58 -9.77
CA THR A 228 -2.09 7.41 -10.51
C THR A 228 -3.07 7.76 -11.63
N VAL A 229 -3.81 8.86 -11.47
CA VAL A 229 -4.81 9.33 -12.44
C VAL A 229 -4.18 10.15 -13.57
N THR A 230 -3.18 10.98 -13.28
CA THR A 230 -2.51 11.88 -14.23
C THR A 230 -1.31 11.23 -14.90
#